data_AF-A0A536XXK8-F1
#
_entry.id   AF-A0A536XXK8-F1
#
_cell.length_a   1.000
_cell.length_b   1.000
_cell.length_c   1.000
_cell.angle_alpha   90.00
_cell.angle_beta   90.00
_cell.angle_gamma   90.00
#
_symmetry.space_group_name_H-M   'P 1'
#
loop_
_entity.id
_entity.type
_entity.pdbx_description
1 polymer ?
#
loop_
_entity_poly.entity_id
_entity_poly.type
_entity_poly.pdbx_seq_one_letter_code
_entity_poly.pdbx_strand_id
1 'polypeptide(L)'
;MTAYAQSAKCRWRAILDYFAVMSPWDRCGHCDNCARRGTAEPHGPALKLKPASKPSLHPGDAVKLRRFGEGRVRTTHGERVEVEFPDGSRRHFLREYVRPLRRAQIATSLPTRRRRR
;
A
#
# COMPACT_ATOMS: atom_id res chain seq x y z
N MET A 1 38.02 1.15 2.94
CA MET A 1 37.64 -0.28 2.93
C MET A 1 36.14 -0.57 3.15
N THR A 2 35.25 0.42 3.36
CA THR A 2 33.83 0.17 3.67
C THR A 2 33.07 -0.54 2.54
N ALA A 3 33.31 -0.17 1.29
CA ALA A 3 32.67 -0.79 0.13
C ALA A 3 32.96 -2.29 0.01
N TYR A 4 34.18 -2.73 0.37
CA TYR A 4 34.54 -4.16 0.35
C TYR A 4 33.72 -4.94 1.40
N ALA A 5 33.67 -4.44 2.64
CA ALA A 5 32.97 -5.09 3.75
C ALA A 5 31.44 -5.11 3.60
N GLN A 6 30.86 -4.08 2.96
CA GLN A 6 29.42 -3.98 2.76
C GLN A 6 28.94 -4.62 1.44
N SER A 7 29.84 -5.06 0.57
CA SER A 7 29.45 -5.67 -0.70
C SER A 7 28.95 -7.11 -0.53
N ALA A 8 27.96 -7.48 -1.35
CA ALA A 8 27.53 -8.87 -1.53
C ALA A 8 28.35 -9.61 -2.63
N LYS A 9 29.43 -8.99 -3.14
CA LYS A 9 30.25 -9.53 -4.23
C LYS A 9 31.11 -10.69 -3.74
N CYS A 10 31.47 -11.63 -4.63
CA CYS A 10 32.47 -12.65 -4.32
C CYS A 10 33.75 -11.97 -3.78
N ARG A 11 34.23 -12.37 -2.59
CA ARG A 11 35.40 -11.73 -1.95
C ARG A 11 36.62 -11.74 -2.86
N TRP A 12 36.88 -12.87 -3.50
CA TRP A 12 38.03 -13.00 -4.41
C TRP A 12 37.89 -12.08 -5.63
N ARG A 13 36.68 -11.97 -6.20
CA ARG A 13 36.44 -11.07 -7.33
C ARG A 13 36.68 -9.61 -6.93
N ALA A 14 36.23 -9.20 -5.74
CA ALA A 14 36.45 -7.84 -5.26
C ALA A 14 37.95 -7.52 -5.05
N ILE A 15 38.75 -8.49 -4.61
CA ILE A 15 40.21 -8.35 -4.50
C ILE A 15 40.84 -8.26 -5.89
N LEU A 16 40.49 -9.16 -6.82
CA LEU A 16 41.04 -9.15 -8.18
C LEU A 16 40.72 -7.85 -8.91
N ASP A 17 39.50 -7.34 -8.77
CA ASP A 17 39.12 -6.07 -9.41
C ASP A 17 39.88 -4.88 -8.84
N TYR A 18 40.18 -4.87 -7.54
CA TYR A 18 41.02 -3.83 -6.93
C TYR A 18 42.42 -3.80 -7.56
N PHE A 19 42.97 -4.97 -7.91
CA PHE A 19 44.25 -5.10 -8.61
C PHE A 19 44.14 -5.10 -10.14
N ALA A 20 42.95 -4.82 -10.70
CA ALA A 20 42.67 -4.88 -12.13
C ALA A 20 43.04 -6.22 -12.80
N VAL A 21 42.98 -7.33 -12.05
CA VAL A 21 43.21 -8.67 -12.56
C VAL A 21 41.92 -9.25 -13.11
N MET A 22 41.94 -9.65 -14.39
CA MET A 22 40.80 -10.26 -15.04
C MET A 22 40.66 -11.73 -14.63
N SER A 23 39.42 -12.12 -14.32
CA SER A 23 39.05 -13.49 -13.97
C SER A 23 38.02 -14.00 -14.96
N PRO A 24 38.16 -15.23 -15.50
CA PRO A 24 37.17 -15.83 -16.38
C PRO A 24 35.91 -16.32 -15.62
N TRP A 25 35.88 -16.12 -14.30
CA TRP A 25 34.79 -16.52 -13.43
C TRP A 25 34.35 -15.38 -12.51
N ASP A 26 33.05 -15.33 -12.23
CA ASP A 26 32.46 -14.30 -11.36
C ASP A 26 32.44 -14.68 -9.88
N ARG A 27 32.47 -15.98 -9.59
CA ARG A 27 32.35 -16.52 -8.23
C ARG A 27 33.34 -17.65 -8.02
N CYS A 28 34.01 -17.62 -6.86
CA CYS A 28 34.91 -18.71 -6.48
C CYS A 28 34.15 -19.91 -5.87
N GLY A 29 32.94 -19.70 -5.34
CA GLY A 29 32.12 -20.77 -4.76
C GLY A 29 32.43 -21.11 -3.30
N HIS A 30 33.59 -20.73 -2.79
CA HIS A 30 34.07 -21.13 -1.45
C HIS A 30 34.31 -19.95 -0.47
N CYS A 31 34.07 -18.70 -0.87
CA CYS A 31 34.06 -17.58 0.09
C CYS A 31 32.72 -17.44 0.81
N ASP A 32 32.71 -16.73 1.94
CA ASP A 32 31.52 -16.46 2.76
C ASP A 32 30.36 -15.80 1.98
N ASN A 33 30.64 -14.85 1.08
CA ASN A 33 29.63 -14.24 0.20
C ASN A 33 29.09 -15.23 -0.85
N CYS A 34 29.87 -16.23 -1.25
CA CYS A 34 29.38 -17.32 -2.10
C CYS A 34 28.50 -18.28 -1.30
N ALA A 35 28.93 -18.67 -0.09
CA ALA A 35 28.21 -19.55 0.81
C ALA A 35 26.82 -18.99 1.21
N ARG A 36 26.75 -17.71 1.60
CA ARG A 36 25.49 -17.06 2.01
C ARG A 36 24.40 -17.05 0.94
N ARG A 37 24.76 -17.12 -0.35
CA ARG A 37 23.78 -17.11 -1.45
C ARG A 37 23.15 -18.47 -1.70
N GLY A 38 23.85 -19.57 -1.42
CA GLY A 38 23.29 -20.93 -1.53
C GLY A 38 22.21 -21.22 -0.49
N THR A 39 22.20 -20.43 0.60
CA THR A 39 21.27 -20.56 1.72
C THR A 39 20.28 -19.40 1.81
N ALA A 40 20.31 -18.46 0.87
CA ALA A 40 19.45 -17.28 0.92
C ALA A 40 18.13 -17.56 0.19
N GLU A 41 17.08 -17.86 0.95
CA GLU A 41 15.78 -17.32 0.58
C GLU A 41 15.91 -15.79 0.46
N PRO A 42 15.21 -15.12 -0.48
CA PRO A 42 15.33 -13.68 -0.68
C PRO A 42 14.87 -12.92 0.57
N HIS A 43 15.79 -12.65 1.49
CA HIS A 43 15.62 -11.78 2.65
C HIS A 43 15.99 -10.33 2.31
N GLY A 44 15.42 -9.81 1.23
CA GLY A 44 15.13 -8.37 1.20
C GLY A 44 13.72 -8.20 1.78
N PRO A 45 13.39 -7.14 2.53
CA PRO A 45 11.99 -6.77 2.64
C PRO A 45 11.53 -6.50 1.21
N ALA A 46 10.87 -7.47 0.59
CA ALA A 46 10.01 -7.21 -0.54
C ALA A 46 8.99 -6.23 0.01
N LEU A 47 9.22 -4.94 -0.21
CA LEU A 47 8.27 -3.89 0.07
C LEU A 47 7.08 -4.24 -0.82
N LYS A 48 6.15 -5.03 -0.28
CA LYS A 48 4.82 -5.21 -0.83
C LYS A 48 4.20 -3.83 -0.70
N LEU A 49 4.37 -2.98 -1.70
CA LEU A 49 3.56 -1.78 -1.84
C LEU A 49 2.12 -2.29 -1.94
N LYS A 50 1.40 -2.26 -0.81
CA LYS A 50 -0.05 -2.41 -0.83
C LYS A 50 -0.56 -1.24 -1.66
N PRO A 51 -1.26 -1.45 -2.79
CA PRO A 51 -1.92 -0.36 -3.47
C PRO A 51 -2.93 0.23 -2.49
N ALA A 52 -2.65 1.43 -1.99
CA ALA A 52 -3.54 2.18 -1.11
C ALA A 52 -4.65 2.78 -1.97
N SER A 53 -5.52 1.94 -2.53
CA SER A 53 -6.79 2.42 -3.06
C SER A 53 -7.66 2.76 -1.86
N LYS A 54 -7.55 4.01 -1.37
CA LYS A 54 -8.47 4.53 -0.35
C LYS A 54 -9.89 4.44 -0.93
N PRO A 55 -10.89 3.95 -0.18
CA PRO A 55 -12.26 3.86 -0.67
C PRO A 55 -12.73 5.26 -1.10
N SER A 56 -13.21 5.36 -2.34
CA SER A 56 -13.75 6.63 -2.84
C SER A 56 -15.06 6.94 -2.10
N LEU A 57 -15.08 8.06 -1.38
CA LEU A 57 -16.28 8.62 -0.76
C LEU A 57 -17.11 9.34 -1.82
N HIS A 58 -18.43 9.10 -1.82
CA HIS A 58 -19.39 9.74 -2.70
C HIS A 58 -20.37 10.62 -1.91
N PRO A 59 -20.96 11.65 -2.54
CA PRO A 59 -22.09 12.38 -1.97
C PRO A 59 -23.22 11.41 -1.56
N GLY A 60 -23.70 11.56 -0.33
CA GLY A 60 -24.74 10.73 0.27
C GLY A 60 -24.22 9.58 1.14
N ASP A 61 -22.92 9.29 1.16
CA ASP A 61 -22.34 8.25 2.00
C ASP A 61 -22.42 8.61 3.50
N ALA A 62 -22.77 7.62 4.32
CA ALA A 62 -22.70 7.73 5.77
C ALA A 62 -21.25 7.57 6.22
N VAL A 63 -20.78 8.48 7.06
CA VAL A 63 -19.39 8.53 7.52
C VAL A 63 -19.32 8.75 9.02
N LYS A 64 -18.28 8.21 9.65
CA LYS A 64 -18.00 8.35 11.08
C LYS A 64 -16.70 9.08 11.29
N LEU A 65 -16.76 10.13 12.10
CA LEU A 65 -15.65 10.95 12.53
C LEU A 65 -15.38 10.73 14.02
N ARG A 66 -14.11 10.70 14.39
CA ARG A 66 -13.68 10.34 15.76
C ARG A 66 -14.23 11.29 16.84
N ARG A 67 -14.29 12.60 16.53
CA ARG A 67 -14.73 13.64 17.49
C ARG A 67 -16.20 14.03 17.34
N PHE A 68 -16.76 13.91 16.14
CA PHE A 68 -18.08 14.46 15.80
C PHE A 68 -19.16 13.41 15.61
N GLY A 69 -18.81 12.12 15.71
CA GLY A 69 -19.77 11.04 15.54
C GLY A 69 -20.10 10.82 14.07
N GLU A 70 -21.37 10.53 13.78
CA GLU A 70 -21.83 10.08 12.47
C GLU A 70 -22.42 11.24 11.68
N GLY A 71 -22.15 11.29 10.39
CA GLY A 71 -22.64 12.32 9.48
C GLY A 71 -22.75 11.80 8.05
N ARG A 72 -23.23 12.64 7.16
CA ARG A 72 -23.44 12.30 5.75
C ARG A 72 -22.62 13.20 4.85
N VAL A 73 -21.92 12.62 3.88
CA VAL A 73 -21.17 13.40 2.89
C VAL A 73 -22.15 14.17 2.02
N ARG A 74 -21.99 15.48 1.93
CA ARG A 74 -22.80 16.35 1.08
C ARG A 74 -22.10 16.60 -0.25
N THR A 75 -20.83 16.99 -0.19
CA THR A 75 -19.99 17.29 -1.35
C THR A 75 -18.57 16.78 -1.12
N THR A 76 -17.88 16.46 -2.21
CA THR A 76 -16.47 16.06 -2.17
C THR A 76 -15.65 16.93 -3.11
N HIS A 77 -14.62 17.57 -2.58
CA HIS A 77 -13.70 18.44 -3.31
C HIS A 77 -12.27 17.94 -3.15
N GLY A 78 -11.80 17.13 -4.11
CA GLY A 78 -10.46 16.54 -4.06
C GLY A 78 -10.23 15.82 -2.72
N GLU A 79 -9.35 16.38 -1.89
CA GLU A 79 -8.98 15.82 -0.58
C GLU A 79 -9.91 16.21 0.57
N ARG A 80 -10.78 17.22 0.40
CA ARG A 80 -11.75 17.65 1.41
C ARG A 80 -13.15 17.10 1.12
N VAL A 81 -13.87 16.76 2.16
CA VAL A 81 -15.28 16.37 2.13
C VAL A 81 -16.08 17.25 3.06
N GLU A 82 -17.23 17.71 2.58
CA GLU A 82 -18.22 18.39 3.40
C GLU A 82 -19.14 17.35 4.00
N VAL A 83 -19.26 17.34 5.32
CA VAL A 83 -20.12 16.42 6.07
C VAL A 83 -21.20 17.24 6.78
N GLU A 84 -22.44 16.81 6.58
CA GLU A 84 -23.61 17.31 7.31
C GLU A 84 -23.94 16.34 8.44
N PHE A 85 -24.07 16.87 9.65
CA PHE A 85 -24.36 16.11 10.86
C PHE A 85 -25.86 16.15 11.18
N PRO A 86 -26.37 15.23 12.03
CA PRO A 86 -27.79 15.18 12.41
C PRO A 86 -28.31 16.46 13.10
N ASP A 87 -27.40 17.26 13.69
CA ASP A 87 -27.70 18.56 14.29
C ASP A 87 -27.87 19.68 13.24
N GLY A 88 -27.75 19.36 11.95
CA GLY A 88 -27.81 20.31 10.84
C GLY A 88 -26.52 21.10 10.61
N SER A 89 -25.48 20.85 11.42
CA SER A 89 -24.19 21.53 11.26
C SER A 89 -23.42 20.95 10.07
N ARG A 90 -22.72 21.84 9.34
CA ARG A 90 -21.90 21.48 8.18
C ARG A 90 -20.45 21.81 8.44
N ARG A 91 -19.56 20.86 8.15
CA ARG A 91 -18.11 21.04 8.34
C ARG A 91 -17.31 20.34 7.26
N HIS A 92 -16.14 20.91 6.96
CA HIS A 92 -15.17 20.34 6.03
C HIS A 92 -14.13 19.52 6.77
N PHE A 93 -13.85 18.32 6.27
CA PHE A 93 -12.83 17.42 6.80
C PHE A 93 -11.95 16.86 5.69
N LEU A 94 -10.72 16.46 6.01
CA LEU A 94 -9.90 15.73 5.06
C LEU A 94 -10.42 14.29 4.94
N ARG A 95 -10.44 13.76 3.71
CA ARG A 95 -10.90 12.40 3.40
C ARG A 95 -10.25 11.33 4.30
N GLU A 96 -9.01 11.54 4.72
CA GLU A 96 -8.28 10.60 5.58
C GLU A 96 -8.84 10.46 7.00
N TYR A 97 -9.50 11.49 7.54
CA TYR A 97 -10.08 11.47 8.89
C TYR A 97 -11.54 11.00 8.89
N VAL A 98 -12.09 10.69 7.71
CA VAL A 98 -13.49 10.32 7.51
C VAL A 98 -13.56 8.82 7.23
N ARG A 99 -14.11 8.05 8.17
CA ARG A 99 -14.27 6.60 7.97
C ARG A 99 -15.65 6.33 7.36
N PRO A 100 -15.74 5.66 6.19
CA PRO A 100 -17.03 5.24 5.67
C PRO A 100 -17.68 4.25 6.65
N LEU A 101 -18.90 4.54 7.08
CA LEU A 101 -19.75 3.53 7.68
C LEU A 101 -20.14 2.62 6.52
N ARG A 102 -19.53 1.42 6.45
CA ARG A 102 -19.88 0.46 5.39
C ARG A 102 -21.39 0.34 5.35
N ARG A 103 -22.00 0.81 4.27
CA ARG A 103 -23.37 0.46 3.94
C ARG A 103 -23.38 -1.05 3.74
N ALA A 104 -24.10 -1.78 4.59
CA ALA A 104 -24.64 -3.05 4.16
C ALA A 104 -25.32 -2.77 2.83
N GLN A 105 -24.90 -3.47 1.77
CA GLN A 105 -25.43 -3.32 0.43
C GLN A 105 -26.95 -3.48 0.53
N ILE A 106 -27.70 -2.38 0.49
CA ILE A 106 -29.15 -2.46 0.43
C ILE A 106 -29.45 -2.98 -0.96
N ALA A 107 -29.83 -4.25 -1.00
CA ALA A 107 -30.26 -4.97 -2.17
C ALA A 107 -31.25 -4.12 -2.97
N THR A 108 -30.85 -3.71 -4.17
CA THR A 108 -31.79 -3.34 -5.22
C THR A 108 -32.48 -4.62 -5.68
N SER A 109 -33.42 -5.11 -4.88
CA SER A 109 -34.41 -6.07 -5.34
C SER A 109 -35.40 -5.31 -6.22
N LEU A 110 -35.18 -5.40 -7.54
CA LEU A 110 -36.12 -4.95 -8.55
C LEU A 110 -37.40 -5.81 -8.39
N PRO A 111 -38.60 -5.23 -8.15
CA PRO A 111 -39.81 -6.04 -8.20
C PRO A 111 -40.12 -6.34 -9.66
N THR A 112 -39.83 -7.57 -10.10
CA THR A 112 -40.26 -8.09 -11.40
C THR A 112 -41.79 -8.13 -11.41
N ARG A 113 -42.39 -7.13 -12.04
CA ARG A 113 -43.84 -6.99 -12.20
C ARG A 113 -44.32 -8.14 -13.10
N ARG A 114 -44.88 -9.21 -12.50
CA ARG A 114 -45.65 -10.24 -13.22
C ARG A 114 -46.82 -9.55 -13.93
N ARG A 115 -46.78 -9.43 -15.26
CA ARG A 115 -47.98 -9.22 -16.07
C ARG A 115 -48.48 -10.59 -16.52
N ARG A 116 -49.60 -11.01 -15.93
CA ARG A 116 -50.53 -11.97 -16.52
C ARG A 116 -51.12 -11.34 -17.79
N ARG A 117 -51.01 -12.01 -18.92
CA ARG A 117 -52.14 -12.22 -19.85
C ARG A 117 -51.80 -13.33 -20.82
#